data_AF-A0A8I2YZY1-F1
#
_entry.id   AF-A0A8I2YZY1-F1
#
_cell.length_a   1.000
_cell.length_b   1.000
_cell.length_c   1.000
_cell.angle_alpha   90.00
_cell.angle_beta   90.00
_cell.angle_gamma   90.00
#
_symmetry.space_group_name_H-M   'P 1'
#
loop_
_entity.id
_entity.type
_entity.pdbx_description
1 polymer ?
#
loop_
_entity_poly.entity_id
_entity_poly.type
_entity_poly.pdbx_seq_one_letter_code
_entity_poly.pdbx_strand_id
1 'polypeptide(L)'
;MASPHICGLLAYYLSLQPATDSEYSVAPITPKKLKANLIAVGTIGALSGIPSDTPNILAWNGGGCNNYSAIVAKGSYTAKGAAKKTTFNSVVEDVEEVIQKDFEVVADKAKKFSSKFHKIEEELKELLDEVSL
;
A
#
# COMPACT_ATOMS: atom_id res chain seq x y z
N MET A 1 24.63 -0.41 -12.68
CA MET A 1 23.72 0.73 -12.94
C MET A 1 22.24 0.45 -12.59
N ALA A 2 21.91 -0.55 -11.76
CA ALA A 2 20.51 -0.83 -11.37
C ALA A 2 19.96 0.10 -10.27
N SER A 3 20.81 0.47 -9.29
CA SER A 3 20.44 1.35 -8.18
C SER A 3 19.81 2.70 -8.59
N PRO A 4 20.29 3.43 -9.62
CA PRO A 4 19.63 4.68 -10.03
C PRO A 4 18.21 4.47 -10.58
N HIS A 5 17.90 3.32 -11.20
CA HIS A 5 16.52 3.02 -11.62
C HIS A 5 15.59 2.85 -10.42
N ILE A 6 16.06 2.17 -9.36
CA ILE A 6 15.29 2.03 -8.13
C ILE A 6 15.11 3.39 -7.45
N CYS A 7 16.17 4.19 -7.35
CA CYS A 7 16.09 5.54 -6.81
C CYS A 7 15.05 6.40 -7.55
N GLY A 8 15.11 6.43 -8.88
CA GLY A 8 14.15 7.17 -9.69
C GLY A 8 12.72 6.66 -9.52
N LEU A 9 12.52 5.34 -9.40
CA LEU A 9 11.21 4.74 -9.17
C LEU A 9 10.64 5.09 -7.79
N LEU A 10 11.47 5.09 -6.75
CA LEU A 10 11.07 5.53 -5.42
C LEU A 10 10.71 7.03 -5.39
N ALA A 11 11.50 7.87 -6.07
CA ALA A 11 11.20 9.28 -6.23
C ALA A 11 9.88 9.49 -6.98
N TYR A 12 9.62 8.71 -8.02
CA TYR A 12 8.35 8.70 -8.75
C TYR A 12 7.18 8.35 -7.82
N TYR A 13 7.27 7.27 -7.03
CA TYR A 13 6.23 6.91 -6.07
C TYR A 13 5.94 7.98 -5.02
N LEU A 14 6.98 8.65 -4.52
CA LEU A 14 6.81 9.77 -3.59
C LEU A 14 6.12 10.97 -4.27
N SER A 15 6.44 11.25 -5.54
CA SER A 15 5.79 12.32 -6.30
C SER A 15 4.30 12.07 -6.58
N LEU A 16 3.86 10.81 -6.55
CA LEU A 16 2.45 10.43 -6.69
C LEU A 16 1.68 10.50 -5.37
N GLN A 17 2.35 10.71 -4.22
CA GLN A 17 1.65 10.89 -2.95
C GLN A 17 0.96 12.25 -2.93
N PRO A 18 -0.31 12.32 -2.50
CA PRO A 18 -0.93 13.58 -2.17
C PRO A 18 -0.15 14.29 -1.06
N ALA A 19 -0.20 15.62 -1.04
CA ALA A 19 0.43 16.42 0.01
C ALA A 19 -0.09 16.01 1.39
N THR A 20 0.74 16.17 2.44
CA THR A 20 0.42 15.72 3.80
C THR A 20 -0.77 16.46 4.43
N ASP A 21 -1.08 17.63 3.92
CA ASP A 21 -2.21 18.50 4.30
C ASP A 21 -3.43 18.33 3.39
N SER A 22 -3.37 17.44 2.39
CA SER A 22 -4.49 17.14 1.50
C SER A 22 -5.55 16.29 2.19
N GLU A 23 -6.83 16.55 1.90
CA GLU A 23 -7.95 15.68 2.31
C GLU A 23 -7.84 14.25 1.74
N TYR A 24 -7.05 14.07 0.67
CA TYR A 24 -6.76 12.77 0.07
C TYR A 24 -5.50 12.11 0.68
N SER A 25 -4.86 12.74 1.67
CA SER A 25 -3.67 12.20 2.32
C SER A 25 -4.00 10.97 3.15
N VAL A 26 -3.39 9.84 2.80
CA VAL A 26 -3.45 8.60 3.59
C VAL A 26 -2.30 8.55 4.60
N ALA A 27 -2.23 7.48 5.39
CA ALA A 27 -1.15 7.28 6.36
C ALA A 27 0.24 7.53 5.71
N PRO A 28 1.16 8.22 6.40
CA PRO A 28 2.46 8.59 5.85
C PRO A 28 3.21 7.40 5.26
N ILE A 29 3.79 7.57 4.07
CA ILE A 29 4.60 6.54 3.45
C ILE A 29 5.98 6.46 4.11
N THR A 30 6.22 5.38 4.84
CA THR A 30 7.52 5.14 5.50
C THR A 30 8.50 4.45 4.55
N PRO A 31 9.82 4.54 4.77
CA PRO A 31 10.80 3.77 3.99
C PRO A 31 10.52 2.26 3.97
N LYS A 32 10.03 1.71 5.10
CA LYS A 32 9.65 0.30 5.22
C LYS A 32 8.48 -0.04 4.30
N LYS A 33 7.41 0.77 4.34
CA LYS A 33 6.23 0.60 3.46
C LYS A 33 6.59 0.78 2.00
N LEU A 34 7.40 1.79 1.68
CA LEU A 34 7.83 2.08 0.33
C LEU A 34 8.64 0.93 -0.27
N LYS A 35 9.56 0.33 0.51
CA LYS A 35 10.29 -0.88 0.12
C LYS A 35 9.35 -2.07 -0.09
N ALA A 36 8.42 -2.31 0.84
CA ALA A 36 7.46 -3.41 0.74
C ALA A 36 6.61 -3.28 -0.53
N ASN A 37 6.05 -2.10 -0.79
CA ASN A 37 5.26 -1.82 -1.98
C ASN A 37 6.07 -1.97 -3.28
N LEU A 38 7.32 -1.51 -3.31
CA LEU A 38 8.20 -1.69 -4.48
C LEU A 38 8.41 -3.16 -4.84
N ILE A 39 8.57 -4.02 -3.82
CA ILE A 39 8.74 -5.47 -4.01
C ILE A 39 7.40 -6.09 -4.43
N ALA A 40 6.30 -5.71 -3.78
CA ALA A 40 4.96 -6.23 -3.98
C ALA A 40 4.44 -6.06 -5.42
N VAL A 41 4.83 -4.97 -6.09
CA VAL A 41 4.35 -4.64 -7.44
C VAL A 41 5.31 -5.12 -8.54
N GLY A 42 6.47 -5.65 -8.17
CA GLY A 42 7.45 -6.15 -9.13
C GLY A 42 6.92 -7.31 -9.98
N THR A 43 7.47 -7.46 -11.19
CA THR A 43 7.19 -8.60 -12.05
C THR A 43 8.00 -9.82 -11.61
N ILE A 44 7.32 -10.92 -11.35
CA ILE A 44 7.91 -12.14 -10.81
C ILE A 44 8.31 -13.09 -11.92
N GLY A 45 9.52 -13.64 -11.84
CA GLY A 45 9.95 -14.74 -12.70
C GLY A 45 10.29 -14.33 -14.13
N ALA A 46 10.47 -13.03 -14.40
CA ALA A 46 10.80 -12.54 -15.74
C ALA A 46 12.29 -12.69 -16.10
N LEU A 47 13.17 -12.90 -15.11
CA LEU A 47 14.62 -12.97 -15.32
C LEU A 47 15.08 -14.42 -15.46
N SER A 48 16.05 -14.67 -16.35
CA SER A 48 16.73 -15.96 -16.50
C SER A 48 18.10 -15.95 -15.78
N GLY A 49 18.64 -17.13 -15.46
CA GLY A 49 19.97 -17.25 -14.84
C GLY A 49 20.06 -16.82 -13.37
N ILE A 50 18.92 -16.65 -12.69
CA ILE A 50 18.88 -16.27 -11.27
C ILE A 50 19.02 -17.52 -10.37
N PRO A 51 19.92 -17.50 -9.36
CA PRO A 51 20.04 -18.55 -8.34
C PRO A 51 18.72 -18.83 -7.59
N SER A 52 18.60 -19.99 -6.94
CA SER A 52 17.38 -20.38 -6.22
C SER A 52 17.07 -19.59 -4.96
N ASP A 53 18.10 -19.06 -4.33
CA ASP A 53 18.06 -18.27 -3.09
C ASP A 53 17.91 -16.77 -3.37
N THR A 54 17.91 -16.35 -4.63
CA THR A 54 17.77 -14.94 -5.03
C THR A 54 16.35 -14.65 -5.53
N PRO A 55 15.67 -13.63 -4.99
CA PRO A 55 14.35 -13.23 -5.47
C PRO A 55 14.37 -12.84 -6.96
N ASN A 56 13.53 -13.49 -7.77
CA ASN A 56 13.36 -13.16 -9.18
C ASN A 56 12.26 -12.12 -9.36
N ILE A 57 12.58 -10.87 -9.03
CA ILE A 57 11.66 -9.74 -9.06
C ILE A 57 12.25 -8.62 -9.92
N LEU A 58 11.57 -8.30 -11.01
CA LEU A 58 11.89 -7.18 -11.88
C LEU A 58 11.06 -5.96 -11.48
N ALA A 59 11.72 -4.84 -11.17
CA ALA A 59 11.04 -3.61 -10.78
C ALA A 59 10.06 -3.13 -11.88
N TRP A 60 8.89 -2.65 -11.45
CA TRP A 60 7.83 -2.18 -12.35
C TRP A 60 7.32 -0.81 -11.90
N ASN A 61 7.09 0.08 -12.85
CA ASN A 61 6.76 1.48 -12.56
C ASN A 61 5.27 1.75 -12.35
N GLY A 62 4.38 0.77 -12.51
CA GLY A 62 2.95 1.04 -12.44
C GLY A 62 2.29 1.41 -13.78
N GLY A 63 2.94 1.15 -14.91
CA GLY A 63 2.40 1.47 -16.24
C GLY A 63 0.92 1.07 -16.42
N GLY A 64 0.10 2.04 -16.82
CA GLY A 64 -1.36 1.88 -16.96
C GLY A 64 -2.17 2.13 -15.69
N CYS A 65 -1.53 2.56 -14.59
CA CYS A 65 -2.21 3.06 -13.40
C CYS A 65 -2.21 4.60 -13.38
N ASN A 66 -3.24 5.18 -12.78
CA ASN A 66 -3.46 6.63 -12.73
C ASN A 66 -2.95 7.28 -11.43
N ASN A 67 -2.63 6.52 -10.38
CA ASN A 67 -2.09 7.02 -9.11
C ASN A 67 -1.37 5.92 -8.33
N TYR A 68 -0.68 6.28 -7.23
CA TYR A 68 0.09 5.34 -6.42
C TYR A 68 -0.76 4.21 -5.82
N SER A 69 -1.94 4.54 -5.29
CA SER A 69 -2.84 3.56 -4.69
C SER A 69 -3.27 2.49 -5.70
N ALA A 70 -3.51 2.89 -6.96
CA ALA A 70 -3.82 1.98 -8.06
C ALA A 70 -2.63 1.09 -8.46
N ILE A 71 -1.39 1.59 -8.34
CA ILE A 71 -0.18 0.80 -8.57
C ILE A 71 -0.08 -0.32 -7.53
N VAL A 72 -0.21 0.04 -6.24
CA VAL A 72 -0.12 -0.91 -5.13
C VAL A 72 -1.27 -1.92 -5.19
N ALA A 73 -2.50 -1.47 -5.45
CA ALA A 73 -3.67 -2.34 -5.55
C ALA A 73 -3.61 -3.33 -6.72
N LYS A 74 -2.95 -2.96 -7.83
CA LYS A 74 -2.77 -3.86 -8.98
C LYS A 74 -1.84 -5.03 -8.67
N GLY A 75 -0.91 -4.85 -7.73
CA GLY A 75 -0.01 -5.90 -7.25
C GLY A 75 0.96 -6.41 -8.32
N SER A 76 1.62 -7.53 -8.01
CA SER A 76 2.62 -8.16 -8.87
C SER A 76 2.01 -8.80 -10.13
N TYR A 77 2.82 -8.93 -11.17
CA TYR A 77 2.54 -9.77 -12.33
C TYR A 77 3.49 -10.97 -12.36
N THR A 78 2.97 -12.19 -12.54
CA THR A 78 3.81 -13.39 -12.73
C THR A 78 4.00 -13.67 -14.21
N ALA A 79 5.26 -13.68 -14.66
CA ALA A 79 5.60 -13.95 -16.06
C ALA A 79 5.21 -15.37 -16.48
N LYS A 80 4.75 -15.52 -17.73
CA LYS A 80 4.41 -16.83 -18.31
C LYS A 80 5.66 -17.71 -18.37
N GLY A 81 5.59 -18.90 -17.77
CA GLY A 81 6.73 -19.84 -17.69
C GLY A 81 7.58 -19.72 -16.42
N ALA A 82 7.22 -18.82 -15.48
CA ALA A 82 7.87 -18.78 -14.17
C ALA A 82 7.58 -20.06 -13.37
N ALA A 83 8.62 -20.80 -12.99
CA ALA A 83 8.50 -21.88 -12.02
C ALA A 83 8.18 -21.28 -10.64
N LYS A 84 7.06 -21.67 -10.01
CA LYS A 84 6.73 -21.29 -8.63
C LYS A 84 7.85 -21.76 -7.71
N LYS A 85 8.66 -20.83 -7.18
CA LYS A 85 9.81 -21.15 -6.33
C LYS A 85 9.60 -20.63 -4.90
N THR A 86 9.80 -21.52 -3.94
CA THR A 86 9.49 -21.45 -2.50
C THR A 86 10.02 -20.20 -1.78
N THR A 87 11.15 -19.62 -2.21
CA THR A 87 11.75 -18.41 -1.62
C THR A 87 10.83 -17.18 -1.74
N PHE A 88 10.00 -17.12 -2.78
CA PHE A 88 9.07 -16.01 -3.01
C PHE A 88 7.98 -15.92 -1.92
N ASN A 89 7.48 -17.06 -1.42
CA ASN A 89 6.43 -17.07 -0.41
C ASN A 89 6.87 -16.32 0.86
N SER A 90 8.10 -16.51 1.32
CA SER A 90 8.60 -15.84 2.53
C SER A 90 8.66 -14.31 2.39
N VAL A 91 9.10 -13.78 1.24
CA VAL A 91 9.17 -12.33 1.02
C VAL A 91 7.77 -11.73 0.83
N VAL A 92 6.85 -12.49 0.24
CA VAL A 92 5.44 -12.08 0.11
C VAL A 92 4.76 -12.05 1.46
N GLU A 93 4.96 -13.06 2.31
CA GLU A 93 4.42 -13.12 3.67
C GLU A 93 4.86 -11.89 4.48
N ASP A 94 6.16 -11.54 4.45
CA ASP A 94 6.69 -10.35 5.11
C ASP A 94 6.07 -9.04 4.58
N VAL A 95 5.79 -8.98 3.28
CA VAL A 95 5.18 -7.80 2.64
C VAL A 95 3.69 -7.70 2.97
N GLU A 96 2.96 -8.82 2.91
CA GLU A 96 1.54 -8.92 3.27
C GLU A 96 1.33 -8.54 4.73
N GLU A 97 2.20 -8.98 5.65
CA GLU A 97 2.11 -8.62 7.07
C GLU A 97 2.23 -7.10 7.28
N VAL A 98 3.14 -6.44 6.56
CA VAL A 98 3.31 -4.97 6.64
C VAL A 98 2.08 -4.25 6.10
N ILE A 99 1.48 -4.75 5.02
CA ILE A 99 0.27 -4.15 4.42
C ILE A 99 -0.94 -4.36 5.33
N GLN A 100 -1.13 -5.56 5.90
CA GLN A 100 -2.24 -5.88 6.80
C GLN A 100 -2.18 -5.02 8.07
N LYS A 101 -1.00 -4.89 8.70
CA LYS A 101 -0.80 -4.03 9.88
C LYS A 101 -1.20 -2.58 9.60
N ASP A 102 -0.82 -2.04 8.45
CA ASP A 102 -1.20 -0.68 8.07
C ASP A 102 -2.72 -0.53 7.86
N PHE A 103 -3.39 -1.56 7.33
CA PHE A 103 -4.84 -1.55 7.09
C PHE A 103 -5.64 -1.67 8.40
N GLU A 104 -5.23 -2.51 9.34
CA GLU A 104 -5.84 -2.64 10.67
C GLU A 104 -5.80 -1.31 11.43
N VAL A 105 -4.65 -0.62 11.42
CA VAL A 105 -4.50 0.70 12.07
C VAL A 105 -5.45 1.74 11.46
N VAL A 106 -5.69 1.70 10.16
CA VAL A 106 -6.65 2.59 9.49
C VAL A 106 -8.09 2.22 9.84
N ALA A 107 -8.43 0.92 9.86
CA ALA A 107 -9.75 0.43 10.22
C ALA A 107 -10.13 0.78 11.67
N ASP A 108 -9.18 0.68 12.60
CA ASP A 108 -9.38 1.06 14.00
C ASP A 108 -9.59 2.58 14.17
N LYS A 109 -8.85 3.40 13.42
CA LYS A 109 -9.10 4.85 13.38
C LYS A 109 -10.49 5.17 12.82
N ALA A 110 -10.92 4.49 11.77
CA ALA A 110 -12.24 4.67 11.17
C ALA A 110 -13.37 4.28 12.14
N LYS A 111 -13.25 3.13 12.82
CA LYS A 111 -14.21 2.71 13.87
C LYS A 111 -14.28 3.72 15.02
N LYS A 112 -13.12 4.21 15.48
CA LYS A 112 -13.05 5.18 16.59
C LYS A 112 -13.69 6.51 16.19
N PHE A 113 -13.53 6.95 14.94
CA PHE A 113 -14.20 8.13 14.40
C PHE A 113 -15.71 7.92 14.31
N SER A 114 -16.18 6.82 13.72
CA SER A 114 -17.61 6.47 13.65
C SER A 114 -18.29 6.45 15.02
N SER A 115 -17.65 5.87 16.04
CA SER A 115 -18.22 5.86 17.40
C SER A 115 -18.36 7.26 18.02
N LYS A 116 -17.52 8.22 17.63
CA LYS A 116 -17.63 9.61 18.07
C LYS A 116 -18.75 10.35 17.36
N PHE A 117 -18.95 10.10 16.06
CA PHE A 117 -20.06 10.68 15.30
C PHE A 117 -21.40 10.21 15.84
N HIS A 118 -21.56 8.92 16.17
CA HIS A 118 -22.80 8.43 16.78
C HIS A 118 -23.11 9.11 18.11
N LYS A 119 -22.11 9.36 18.97
CA LYS A 119 -22.32 10.11 20.22
C LYS A 119 -22.75 11.55 19.97
N ILE A 120 -22.15 12.22 19.00
CA ILE A 120 -22.50 13.61 18.64
C ILE A 120 -23.91 13.68 18.05
N GLU A 121 -24.32 12.69 17.24
CA GLU A 121 -25.68 12.61 16.69
C GLU A 121 -26.74 12.39 17.80
N GLU A 122 -26.44 11.59 18.82
CA GLU A 122 -27.32 11.41 19.98
C GLU A 122 -27.44 12.70 20.80
N GLU A 123 -26.32 13.36 21.12
CA GLU A 123 -26.33 14.63 21.85
C GLU A 123 -27.06 15.75 21.09
N LEU A 124 -26.96 15.78 19.75
CA LEU A 124 -27.66 16.76 18.92
C LEU A 124 -29.18 16.50 18.87
N LYS A 125 -29.59 15.22 18.88
CA LYS A 125 -31.01 14.85 18.96
C LYS A 125 -31.62 15.25 20.29
N GLU A 126 -30.91 15.01 21.40
CA GLU A 126 -31.35 15.46 22.73
C GLU A 126 -31.51 16.99 22.77
N LEU A 127 -30.58 17.77 22.21
CA LEU A 127 -30.69 19.24 22.19
C LEU A 127 -31.83 19.77 21.30
N LEU A 128 -32.14 19.10 20.19
CA LEU A 128 -33.27 19.48 19.33
C LEU A 128 -34.62 19.18 20.00
N ASP A 129 -34.72 18.05 20.68
CA ASP A 129 -35.92 17.68 21.44
C ASP A 129 -36.13 18.65 22.62
N GLU A 130 -35.06 19.07 23.31
CA GLU A 130 -35.11 20.03 24.44
C GLU A 130 -35.46 21.47 24.02
N VAL A 131 -35.14 21.87 22.78
CA VAL A 131 -35.48 23.20 22.23
C VAL A 131 -36.87 23.23 21.56
N SER A 132 -37.44 22.06 21.26
CA SER A 132 -38.76 21.94 20.62
C SER A 132 -39.95 21.92 21.60
N LEU A 133 -39.70 22.10 22.90
CA LEU A 133 -40.67 22.13 24.00
C LEU A 133 -40.76 23.53 24.64
#